data_AF-A0A221T3F9-F1
#
_entry.id   AF-A0A221T3F9-F1
#
_cell.length_a   1.000
_cell.length_b   1.000
_cell.length_c   1.000
_cell.angle_alpha   90.00
_cell.angle_beta   90.00
_cell.angle_gamma   90.00
#
_symmetry.space_group_name_H-M   'P 1'
#
loop_
_entity.id
_entity.type
_entity.pdbx_description
1 polymer ?
#
loop_
_entity_poly.entity_id
_entity_poly.type
_entity_poly.pdbx_seq_one_letter_code
_entity_poly.pdbx_strand_id
1 'polypeptide(L)'
;MRPVLTAFLACGLLAQGSALPVTEKRVRLGYFAPLVPSTYTGPTSPLEIVYNVRPTGGRSMPLMLTLTLRPDGGGPVIQRTASLPATGWGGWKGEVPKGQLEIRATGGNCVSSLTLKITGTRKIVRAAYVFNGLHKVHSELFVAGKRVSYGKCG
;
A
#
# COMPACT_ATOMS: atom_id res chain seq x y z
N MET A 1 -30.84 -44.28 31.70
CA MET A 1 -31.62 -43.10 31.26
C MET A 1 -30.62 -41.98 30.99
N ARG A 2 -30.56 -41.47 29.75
CA ARG A 2 -29.71 -40.32 29.35
C ARG A 2 -30.38 -39.00 29.79
N PRO A 3 -29.59 -37.95 30.04
CA PRO A 3 -29.77 -36.77 29.21
C PRO A 3 -28.48 -36.28 28.56
N VAL A 4 -28.67 -35.87 27.31
CA VAL A 4 -27.75 -35.14 26.42
C VAL A 4 -28.01 -33.66 26.64
N LEU A 5 -27.00 -32.82 26.81
CA LEU A 5 -27.07 -31.38 26.47
C LEU A 5 -25.64 -30.77 26.42
N THR A 6 -25.03 -30.68 25.24
CA THR A 6 -24.96 -29.53 24.31
C THR A 6 -23.81 -28.56 24.62
N ALA A 7 -22.90 -28.48 23.65
CA ALA A 7 -21.70 -27.67 23.63
C ALA A 7 -21.98 -26.16 23.47
N PHE A 8 -21.09 -25.32 24.00
CA PHE A 8 -20.84 -23.99 23.45
C PHE A 8 -19.33 -23.78 23.28
N LEU A 9 -18.90 -24.02 22.04
CA LEU A 9 -17.58 -23.70 21.53
C LEU A 9 -17.55 -22.20 21.21
N ALA A 10 -17.05 -21.37 22.12
CA ALA A 10 -16.82 -19.95 21.86
C ALA A 10 -15.51 -19.78 21.07
N CYS A 11 -15.57 -20.05 19.76
CA CYS A 11 -14.54 -19.62 18.83
C CYS A 11 -14.67 -18.09 18.66
N GLY A 12 -13.87 -17.34 19.43
CA GLY A 12 -13.77 -15.89 19.30
C GLY A 12 -13.25 -15.55 17.90
N LEU A 13 -14.17 -15.12 17.03
CA LEU A 13 -13.85 -14.53 15.73
C LEU A 13 -12.87 -13.38 15.95
N LEU A 14 -11.63 -13.57 15.52
CA LEU A 14 -10.73 -12.48 15.19
C LEU A 14 -11.45 -11.61 14.17
N ALA A 15 -11.73 -10.36 14.54
CA ALA A 15 -12.03 -9.31 13.59
C ALA A 15 -10.79 -9.14 12.68
N GLN A 16 -10.75 -9.93 11.61
CA GLN A 16 -9.88 -9.69 10.48
C GLN A 16 -10.29 -8.34 9.93
N GLY A 17 -9.49 -7.31 10.26
CA GLY A 17 -9.52 -6.04 9.56
C GLY A 17 -9.47 -6.37 8.07
N SER A 18 -10.58 -6.08 7.40
CA SER A 18 -10.84 -6.42 6.02
C SER A 18 -9.76 -5.83 5.13
N ALA A 19 -8.71 -6.60 4.86
CA ALA A 19 -7.83 -6.38 3.74
C ALA A 19 -8.72 -6.55 2.50
N LEU A 20 -9.09 -5.42 1.88
CA LEU A 20 -9.93 -5.41 0.70
C LEU A 20 -9.45 -6.51 -0.28
N PRO A 21 -10.30 -7.47 -0.66
CA PRO A 21 -9.94 -8.48 -1.62
C PRO A 21 -9.61 -7.77 -2.94
N VAL A 22 -8.38 -7.94 -3.40
CA VAL A 22 -7.93 -7.40 -4.69
C VAL A 22 -8.58 -8.28 -5.76
N THR A 23 -9.80 -7.95 -6.18
CA THR A 23 -10.39 -8.50 -7.40
C THR A 23 -9.55 -8.00 -8.58
N GLU A 24 -8.82 -8.94 -9.17
CA GLU A 24 -7.80 -8.79 -10.22
C GLU A 24 -8.40 -8.41 -11.59
N LYS A 25 -9.35 -7.47 -11.64
CA LYS A 25 -9.87 -6.92 -12.91
C LYS A 25 -9.12 -5.65 -13.30
N ARG A 26 -7.95 -5.90 -13.91
CA ARG A 26 -7.26 -5.09 -14.94
C ARG A 26 -7.28 -3.56 -14.78
N VAL A 27 -6.35 -3.03 -13.98
CA VAL A 27 -5.50 -1.92 -14.43
C VAL A 27 -4.09 -2.14 -13.86
N ARG A 28 -3.12 -2.44 -14.73
CA ARG A 28 -1.71 -2.51 -14.30
C ARG A 28 -1.27 -1.09 -14.00
N LEU A 29 -0.69 -0.88 -12.82
CA LEU A 29 0.15 0.31 -12.61
C LEU A 29 1.17 0.34 -13.75
N GLY A 30 1.30 1.49 -14.41
CA GLY A 30 2.42 1.71 -15.33
C GLY A 30 3.70 1.25 -14.63
N TYR A 31 4.49 0.43 -15.31
CA TYR A 31 5.68 -0.21 -14.79
C TYR A 31 6.45 0.71 -13.83
N PHE A 32 6.50 0.35 -12.54
CA PHE A 32 7.38 1.01 -11.57
C PHE A 32 8.75 0.35 -11.69
N ALA A 33 9.77 1.15 -12.03
CA ALA A 33 11.13 0.64 -12.07
C ALA A 33 11.53 0.08 -10.68
N PRO A 34 12.37 -0.96 -10.64
CA PRO A 34 12.80 -1.58 -9.39
C PRO A 34 13.31 -0.56 -8.37
N LEU A 35 12.93 -0.75 -7.11
CA LEU A 35 13.39 0.05 -5.96
C LEU A 35 14.66 -0.53 -5.33
N VAL A 36 15.05 -1.73 -5.71
CA VAL A 36 16.30 -2.37 -5.31
C VAL A 36 17.31 -2.17 -6.44
N PRO A 37 18.43 -1.47 -6.21
CA PRO A 37 19.52 -1.40 -7.18
C PRO A 37 20.10 -2.80 -7.43
N SER A 38 20.60 -3.05 -8.64
CA SER A 38 21.27 -4.33 -8.98
C SER A 38 22.50 -4.63 -8.12
N THR A 39 23.09 -3.60 -7.50
CA THR A 39 24.25 -3.70 -6.61
C THR A 39 23.90 -3.92 -5.13
N TYR A 40 22.61 -3.94 -4.77
CA TYR A 40 22.18 -4.16 -3.38
C TYR A 40 22.19 -5.66 -3.04
N THR A 41 22.95 -6.03 -2.00
CA THR A 41 23.13 -7.43 -1.56
C THR A 41 22.50 -7.73 -0.20
N GLY A 42 21.84 -6.74 0.43
CA GLY A 42 21.19 -6.90 1.72
C GLY A 42 19.80 -7.56 1.64
N PRO A 43 19.15 -7.82 2.79
CA PRO A 43 17.79 -8.36 2.82
C PRO A 43 16.77 -7.36 2.28
N THR A 44 15.81 -7.85 1.49
CA THR A 44 14.67 -7.08 0.98
C THR A 44 13.37 -7.49 1.68
N SER A 45 12.35 -6.64 1.57
CA SER A 45 10.98 -6.94 1.98
C SER A 45 10.04 -6.77 0.78
N PRO A 46 9.04 -7.66 0.62
CA PRO A 46 8.02 -7.48 -0.39
C PRO A 46 7.17 -6.25 -0.08
N LEU A 47 7.01 -5.39 -1.09
CA LEU A 47 6.15 -4.21 -1.10
C LEU A 47 5.02 -4.40 -2.11
N GLU A 48 3.81 -4.17 -1.66
CA GLU A 48 2.62 -4.09 -2.48
C GLU A 48 1.99 -2.71 -2.34
N ILE A 49 1.60 -2.12 -3.46
CA ILE A 49 0.86 -0.87 -3.51
C ILE A 49 -0.44 -1.16 -4.22
N VAL A 50 -1.56 -0.86 -3.56
CA VAL A 50 -2.90 -1.03 -4.11
C VAL A 50 -3.57 0.34 -4.15
N TYR A 51 -4.28 0.64 -5.24
CA TYR A 51 -4.99 1.89 -5.39
C TYR A 51 -6.37 1.69 -6.00
N ASN A 52 -7.27 2.61 -5.64
CA ASN A 52 -8.58 2.78 -6.22
C ASN A 52 -8.82 4.26 -6.48
N VAL A 53 -8.92 4.66 -7.75
CA VAL A 53 -9.26 6.02 -8.17
C VAL A 53 -10.69 6.03 -8.68
N ARG A 54 -11.59 6.67 -7.94
CA ARG A 54 -13.00 6.82 -8.33
C ARG A 54 -13.17 8.07 -9.18
N PRO A 55 -14.05 8.08 -10.20
CA PRO A 55 -14.34 9.30 -10.95
C PRO A 55 -15.09 10.33 -10.09
N THR A 56 -14.79 11.61 -10.29
CA THR A 56 -15.56 12.74 -9.72
C THR A 56 -15.84 13.80 -10.77
N GLY A 57 -17.11 14.14 -10.99
CA GLY A 57 -17.52 15.34 -11.73
C GLY A 57 -16.93 15.50 -13.14
N GLY A 58 -16.66 14.39 -13.85
CA GLY A 58 -16.10 14.41 -15.21
C GLY A 58 -14.62 14.83 -15.31
N ARG A 59 -13.95 15.13 -14.19
CA ARG A 59 -12.52 15.48 -14.18
C ARG A 59 -11.69 14.24 -13.85
N SER A 60 -10.93 13.79 -14.84
CA SER A 60 -10.01 12.66 -14.73
C SER A 60 -8.60 13.22 -14.91
N MET A 61 -7.92 13.50 -13.80
CA MET A 61 -6.51 13.87 -13.82
C MET A 61 -5.68 12.72 -13.25
N PRO A 62 -4.51 12.41 -13.85
CA PRO A 62 -3.66 11.33 -13.37
C PRO A 62 -3.15 11.64 -11.97
N LEU A 63 -3.19 10.63 -11.09
CA LEU A 63 -2.60 10.75 -9.77
C LEU A 63 -1.12 10.35 -9.82
N MET A 64 -0.23 11.18 -9.28
CA MET A 64 1.18 10.87 -9.23
C MET A 64 1.53 10.16 -7.93
N LEU A 65 2.14 8.98 -8.04
CA LEU A 65 2.71 8.26 -6.90
C LEU A 65 4.23 8.38 -6.95
N THR A 66 4.83 8.96 -5.92
CA THR A 66 6.27 9.05 -5.71
C THR A 66 6.67 8.13 -4.55
N LEU A 67 7.61 7.24 -4.82
CA LEU A 67 8.27 6.36 -3.87
C LEU A 67 9.67 6.92 -3.60
N THR A 68 9.95 7.30 -2.37
CA THR A 68 11.27 7.75 -1.93
C THR A 68 11.81 6.79 -0.91
N LEU A 69 12.95 6.18 -1.20
CA LEU A 69 13.59 5.19 -0.37
C LEU A 69 14.97 5.70 0.03
N ARG A 70 15.22 5.69 1.34
CA ARG A 70 16.52 6.00 1.94
C ARG A 70 17.07 4.69 2.56
N PRO A 71 17.94 3.96 1.86
CA PRO A 71 18.45 2.68 2.35
C PRO A 71 19.27 2.85 3.64
N ASP A 72 19.14 1.90 4.57
CA ASP A 72 20.04 1.83 5.72
C ASP A 72 21.43 1.40 5.21
N GLY A 73 22.49 2.12 5.60
CA GLY A 73 23.89 1.80 5.20
C GLY A 73 24.57 2.81 4.26
N GLY A 74 23.98 3.99 4.02
CA GLY A 74 24.66 5.11 3.36
C GLY A 74 24.60 5.11 1.82
N GLY A 75 23.65 4.40 1.22
CA GLY A 75 23.40 4.42 -0.22
C GLY A 75 22.66 5.69 -0.70
N PRO A 76 22.61 5.92 -2.03
CA PRO A 76 21.87 7.04 -2.59
C PRO A 76 20.37 6.92 -2.28
N VAL A 77 19.70 8.06 -2.13
CA VAL A 77 18.24 8.11 -2.07
C VAL A 77 17.67 7.68 -3.42
N ILE A 78 16.81 6.66 -3.39
CA ILE A 78 16.16 6.12 -4.58
C ILE A 78 14.78 6.73 -4.66
N GLN A 79 14.53 7.53 -5.69
CA GLN A 79 13.21 8.08 -5.96
C GLN A 79 12.65 7.50 -7.26
N ARG A 80 11.41 7.05 -7.22
CA ARG A 80 10.65 6.57 -8.38
C ARG A 80 9.29 7.23 -8.39
N THR A 81 8.81 7.55 -9.58
CA THR A 81 7.50 8.16 -9.75
C THR A 81 6.73 7.37 -10.80
N ALA A 82 5.45 7.11 -10.57
CA ALA A 82 4.55 6.61 -11.61
C ALA A 82 3.26 7.41 -11.62
N SER A 83 2.67 7.49 -12.80
CA SER A 83 1.34 8.01 -13.01
C SER A 83 0.32 6.87 -12.82
N LEU A 84 -0.64 7.08 -11.94
CA LEU A 84 -1.79 6.22 -11.80
C LEU A 84 -2.84 6.61 -12.85
N PRO A 85 -3.60 5.63 -13.35
CA PRO A 85 -4.73 5.91 -14.22
C PRO A 85 -5.72 6.79 -13.49
N ALA A 86 -6.35 7.68 -14.25
CA ALA A 86 -7.20 8.71 -13.71
C ALA A 86 -8.57 8.19 -13.23
N THR A 87 -8.89 6.91 -13.51
CA THR A 87 -9.95 6.13 -12.84
C THR A 87 -9.57 4.64 -12.82
N GLY A 88 -10.14 3.88 -11.88
CA GLY A 88 -10.06 2.43 -11.82
C GLY A 88 -9.27 1.89 -10.63
N TRP A 89 -9.14 0.56 -10.61
CA TRP A 89 -8.42 -0.19 -9.59
C TRP A 89 -7.12 -0.70 -10.15
N GLY A 90 -6.06 -0.70 -9.34
CA GLY A 90 -4.85 -1.39 -9.72
C GLY A 90 -3.88 -1.58 -8.58
N GLY A 91 -2.70 -2.07 -8.93
CA GLY A 91 -1.63 -2.23 -7.98
C GLY A 91 -0.29 -2.53 -8.61
N TRP A 92 0.75 -2.43 -7.80
CA TRP A 92 2.12 -2.77 -8.12
C TRP A 92 2.72 -3.63 -7.00
N LYS A 93 3.58 -4.56 -7.39
CA LYS A 93 4.33 -5.42 -6.47
C LYS A 93 5.81 -5.29 -6.81
N GLY A 94 6.63 -5.26 -5.79
CA GLY A 94 8.08 -5.30 -5.94
C GLY A 94 8.76 -5.50 -4.60
N GLU A 95 10.06 -5.30 -4.59
CA GLU A 95 10.90 -5.46 -3.41
C GLU A 95 11.44 -4.11 -2.96
N VAL A 96 11.69 -3.96 -1.66
CA VAL A 96 12.34 -2.79 -1.07
C VAL A 96 13.42 -3.21 -0.09
N PRO A 97 14.60 -2.57 -0.09
CA PRO A 97 15.64 -2.85 0.88
C PRO A 97 15.27 -2.31 2.27
N LYS A 98 16.04 -2.73 3.28
CA LYS A 98 16.01 -2.11 4.60
C LYS A 98 16.32 -0.60 4.50
N GLY A 99 15.58 0.23 5.22
CA GLY A 99 15.68 1.69 5.13
C GLY A 99 14.40 2.42 5.52
N GLN A 100 14.35 3.71 5.23
CA GLN A 100 13.13 4.51 5.33
C GLN A 100 12.45 4.61 3.96
N LEU A 101 11.24 4.09 3.85
CA LEU A 101 10.37 4.22 2.69
C LEU A 101 9.33 5.31 2.95
N GLU A 102 9.20 6.23 2.01
CA GLU A 102 8.13 7.21 1.95
C GLU A 102 7.34 7.01 0.65
N ILE A 103 6.03 6.89 0.77
CA ILE A 103 5.11 6.72 -0.35
C ILE A 103 4.20 7.93 -0.39
N ARG A 104 4.45 8.82 -1.35
CA ARG A 104 3.72 10.07 -1.55
C ARG A 104 2.78 9.94 -2.73
N ALA A 105 1.50 10.21 -2.53
CA ALA A 105 0.50 10.33 -3.58
C ALA A 105 0.06 11.79 -3.71
N THR A 106 0.07 12.32 -4.93
CA THR A 106 -0.28 13.70 -5.26
C THR A 106 -1.33 13.72 -6.35
N GLY A 107 -2.50 14.28 -6.06
CA GLY A 107 -3.55 14.53 -7.04
C GLY A 107 -4.11 15.93 -6.87
N GLY A 108 -4.00 16.78 -7.90
CA GLY A 108 -4.37 18.19 -7.79
C GLY A 108 -3.69 18.86 -6.59
N ASN A 109 -4.52 19.35 -5.66
CA ASN A 109 -4.05 20.00 -4.43
C ASN A 109 -3.95 19.06 -3.20
N CYS A 110 -4.45 17.81 -3.27
CA CYS A 110 -4.32 16.88 -2.14
C CYS A 110 -3.02 16.09 -2.26
N VAL A 111 -2.26 16.12 -1.17
CA VAL A 111 -1.03 15.36 -0.98
C VAL A 111 -1.25 14.37 0.15
N SER A 112 -0.78 13.15 -0.04
CA SER A 112 -0.74 12.12 0.99
C SER A 112 0.63 11.53 1.07
N SER A 113 1.18 11.39 2.28
CA SER A 113 2.43 10.67 2.49
C SER A 113 2.24 9.57 3.53
N LEU A 114 2.76 8.38 3.25
CA LEU A 114 2.89 7.28 4.19
C LEU A 114 4.38 6.98 4.35
N THR A 115 4.88 7.10 5.57
CA THR A 115 6.30 6.85 5.87
C THR A 115 6.44 5.60 6.73
N LEU A 116 7.41 4.76 6.39
CA LEU A 116 7.71 3.50 7.08
C LEU A 116 9.22 3.33 7.23
N LYS A 117 9.69 3.00 8.43
CA LYS A 117 11.03 2.45 8.62
C LYS A 117 10.99 0.92 8.50
N ILE A 118 11.66 0.38 7.49
CA ILE A 118 11.87 -1.04 7.22
C ILE A 118 13.17 -1.44 7.92
N THR A 119 13.10 -2.21 9.00
CA THR A 119 14.24 -2.50 9.89
C THR A 119 14.86 -3.89 9.71
N GLY A 120 14.31 -4.73 8.82
CA GLY A 120 14.77 -6.10 8.51
C GLY A 120 13.90 -6.74 7.42
N THR A 121 13.98 -8.06 7.24
CA THR A 121 13.06 -8.84 6.37
C THR A 121 11.66 -8.82 6.99
N ARG A 122 10.80 -7.91 6.52
CA ARG A 122 9.42 -7.82 7.01
C ARG A 122 8.50 -8.71 6.18
N LYS A 123 7.46 -9.23 6.83
CA LYS A 123 6.27 -9.75 6.13
C LYS A 123 5.62 -8.59 5.34
N ILE A 124 5.06 -8.93 4.18
CA ILE A 124 4.45 -8.03 3.17
C ILE A 124 4.08 -6.65 3.72
N VAL A 125 4.73 -5.61 3.18
CA VAL A 125 4.36 -4.22 3.36
C VAL A 125 3.30 -3.90 2.30
N ARG A 126 2.12 -3.47 2.71
CA ARG A 126 1.05 -3.07 1.78
C ARG A 126 0.65 -1.63 2.02
N ALA A 127 0.74 -0.78 1.01
CA ALA A 127 0.16 0.55 1.00
C ALA A 127 -1.14 0.55 0.19
N ALA A 128 -2.22 1.01 0.80
CA ALA A 128 -3.52 1.10 0.14
C ALA A 128 -3.93 2.56 0.03
N TYR A 129 -4.37 2.98 -1.16
CA TYR A 129 -4.87 4.33 -1.39
C TYR A 129 -6.25 4.33 -2.05
N VAL A 130 -7.13 5.19 -1.57
CA VAL A 130 -8.44 5.43 -2.18
C VAL A 130 -8.60 6.92 -2.46
N PHE A 131 -8.86 7.25 -3.72
CA PHE A 131 -9.08 8.61 -4.21
C PHE A 131 -10.47 8.74 -4.81
N ASN A 132 -11.05 9.93 -4.68
CA ASN A 132 -12.27 10.35 -5.36
C ASN A 132 -11.91 11.55 -6.24
N GLY A 133 -11.65 11.29 -7.52
CA GLY A 133 -10.98 12.23 -8.41
C GLY A 133 -9.60 12.56 -7.86
N LEU A 134 -9.34 13.86 -7.64
CA LEU A 134 -8.08 14.36 -7.07
C LEU A 134 -8.07 14.44 -5.54
N HIS A 135 -9.15 14.06 -4.87
CA HIS A 135 -9.23 14.11 -3.41
C HIS A 135 -8.92 12.73 -2.82
N LYS A 136 -7.97 12.65 -1.88
CA LYS A 136 -7.77 11.41 -1.11
C LYS A 136 -8.95 11.19 -0.18
N VAL A 137 -9.59 10.05 -0.33
CA VAL A 137 -10.58 9.58 0.64
C VAL A 137 -9.85 9.04 1.85
N HIS A 138 -8.90 8.12 1.63
CA HIS A 138 -8.00 7.64 2.67
C HIS A 138 -6.75 6.95 2.10
N SER A 139 -5.76 6.77 2.97
CA SER A 139 -4.55 5.99 2.74
C SER A 139 -4.27 5.14 3.98
N GLU A 140 -3.86 3.90 3.78
CA GLU A 140 -3.52 2.96 4.86
C GLU A 140 -2.19 2.29 4.58
N LEU A 141 -1.45 2.00 5.65
CA LEU A 141 -0.24 1.19 5.58
C LEU A 141 -0.41 -0.06 6.44
N PHE A 142 -0.10 -1.22 5.87
CA PHE A 142 -0.09 -2.50 6.53
C PHE A 142 1.31 -3.08 6.53
N VAL A 143 1.69 -3.73 7.62
CA VAL A 143 2.90 -4.53 7.75
C VAL A 143 2.48 -5.87 8.33
N ALA A 144 2.85 -6.97 7.67
CA ALA A 144 2.44 -8.31 8.11
C ALA A 144 0.92 -8.49 8.25
N GLY A 145 0.12 -7.81 7.42
CA GLY A 145 -1.34 -7.80 7.49
C GLY A 145 -1.93 -6.95 8.63
N LYS A 146 -1.11 -6.33 9.48
CA LYS A 146 -1.57 -5.41 10.53
C LYS A 146 -1.50 -3.97 10.03
N ARG A 147 -2.58 -3.20 10.19
CA ARG A 147 -2.58 -1.76 9.87
C ARG A 147 -1.70 -1.01 10.87
N VAL A 148 -0.70 -0.29 10.37
CA VAL A 148 0.27 0.48 11.16
C VAL A 148 0.18 1.98 10.92
N SER A 149 -0.50 2.42 9.86
CA SER A 149 -0.77 3.84 9.62
C SER A 149 -2.09 4.04 8.87
N TYR A 150 -2.72 5.19 9.10
CA TYR A 150 -3.97 5.60 8.49
C TYR A 150 -4.00 7.13 8.31
N GLY A 151 -4.54 7.60 7.19
CA GLY A 151 -4.76 9.03 6.97
C GLY A 151 -5.91 9.30 6.01
N LYS A 152 -6.70 10.35 6.27
CA LYS A 152 -7.71 10.91 5.35
C LYS A 152 -7.25 12.29 4.86
N CYS A 153 -7.60 12.72 3.65
CA CYS A 153 -7.60 14.17 3.33
C CYS A 153 -8.98 14.66 3.80
N GLY A 154 -9.00 15.78 4.52
CA GLY A 154 -10.21 16.56 4.78
C GLY A 154 -10.40 17.56 3.67
#